data_AF-A0A9E5BQV6-F1
#
_entry.id   AF-A0A9E5BQV6-F1
#
_cell.length_a   1.000
_cell.length_b   1.000
_cell.length_c   1.000
_cell.angle_alpha   90.00
_cell.angle_beta   90.00
_cell.angle_gamma   90.00
#
_symmetry.space_group_name_H-M   'P 1'
#
loop_
_entity.id
_entity.type
_entity.pdbx_description
1 polymer ?
#
loop_
_entity_poly.entity_id
_entity_poly.type
_entity_poly.pdbx_seq_one_letter_code
_entity_poly.pdbx_strand_id
1 'polypeptide(L)'
;YGQASKSIEAVLFGSVLGVKVEDIYAVALVALLGLAVVVLGYRKLLFSTFDRDVAQVSNVRVSLVEGVLLVMISLTILVTMRVIGTLLISALLVIPAASARMTTNSFSRLLFVSPLIGSVTCFVGMNLSYHLDTSASATIILLDAIVFVVVYAVAGTRNRMKMASLGHL
;
A
#
# COMPACT_ATOMS: atom_id res chain seq x y z
N TYR A 1 -9.52 24.76 -26.65
CA TYR A 1 -8.78 23.51 -26.37
C TYR A 1 -8.26 23.44 -24.92
N GLY A 2 -9.04 23.90 -23.92
CA GLY A 2 -8.56 24.03 -22.51
C GLY A 2 -9.26 23.13 -21.49
N GLN A 3 -10.25 22.31 -21.87
CA GLN A 3 -10.94 21.40 -20.94
C GLN A 3 -10.22 20.07 -20.74
N ALA A 4 -9.48 19.56 -21.74
CA ALA A 4 -8.78 18.29 -21.64
C ALA A 4 -7.67 18.30 -20.56
N SER A 5 -6.88 19.37 -20.46
CA SER A 5 -5.83 19.48 -19.43
C SER A 5 -6.39 19.49 -18.01
N LYS A 6 -7.50 20.19 -17.75
CA LYS A 6 -8.12 20.19 -16.42
C LYS A 6 -8.64 18.81 -16.00
N SER A 7 -9.18 18.03 -16.94
CA SER A 7 -9.62 16.66 -16.64
C SER A 7 -8.44 15.71 -16.36
N ILE A 8 -7.33 15.84 -17.09
CA ILE A 8 -6.15 14.99 -16.87
C ILE A 8 -5.49 15.32 -15.54
N GLU A 9 -5.28 16.61 -15.24
CA GLU A 9 -4.72 17.05 -13.96
C GLU A 9 -5.60 16.63 -12.77
N ALA A 10 -6.93 16.75 -12.89
CA ALA A 10 -7.85 16.31 -11.84
C ALA A 10 -7.81 14.80 -11.59
N VAL A 11 -7.59 13.98 -12.62
CA VAL A 11 -7.46 12.51 -12.48
C VAL A 11 -6.10 12.12 -11.91
N LEU A 12 -5.02 12.81 -12.29
CA LEU A 12 -3.67 12.53 -11.83
C LEU A 12 -3.46 12.95 -10.37
N PHE A 13 -3.90 14.16 -10.00
CA PHE A 13 -3.66 14.74 -8.68
C PHE A 13 -4.81 14.54 -7.69
N GLY A 14 -5.99 14.14 -8.17
CA GLY A 14 -7.20 14.04 -7.38
C GLY A 14 -7.75 15.43 -7.00
N SER A 15 -9.03 15.50 -6.67
CA SER A 15 -9.63 16.67 -6.04
C SER A 15 -10.07 16.31 -4.64
N VAL A 16 -9.19 16.53 -3.64
CA VAL A 16 -9.53 16.32 -2.22
C VAL A 16 -10.74 17.20 -1.81
N LEU A 17 -10.91 18.35 -2.47
CA LEU A 17 -12.01 19.29 -2.26
C LEU A 17 -13.35 18.82 -2.88
N GLY A 18 -13.33 17.85 -3.81
CA GLY A 18 -14.52 17.37 -4.52
C GLY A 18 -15.10 16.05 -3.98
N VAL A 19 -14.55 15.52 -2.89
CA VAL A 19 -14.95 14.22 -2.33
C VAL A 19 -16.37 14.29 -1.79
N LYS A 20 -17.25 13.43 -2.31
CA LYS A 20 -18.62 13.30 -1.81
C LYS A 20 -18.66 12.29 -0.66
N VAL A 21 -19.66 12.45 0.20
CA VAL A 21 -19.91 11.53 1.32
C VAL A 21 -20.12 10.10 0.82
N GLU A 22 -20.74 9.93 -0.35
CA GLU A 22 -20.94 8.64 -1.02
C GLU A 22 -19.62 7.92 -1.35
N ASP A 23 -18.59 8.65 -1.77
CA ASP A 23 -17.28 8.07 -2.08
C ASP A 23 -16.59 7.56 -0.81
N ILE A 24 -16.76 8.26 0.32
CA ILE A 24 -16.24 7.85 1.62
C ILE A 24 -16.86 6.52 2.06
N TYR A 25 -18.19 6.38 1.94
CA TYR A 25 -18.88 5.12 2.26
C TYR A 25 -18.42 3.98 1.35
N ALA A 26 -18.24 4.24 0.05
CA ALA A 26 -17.75 3.24 -0.90
C ALA A 26 -16.33 2.74 -0.54
N VAL A 27 -15.41 3.67 -0.25
CA VAL A 27 -14.05 3.33 0.19
C VAL A 27 -14.07 2.55 1.50
N ALA A 28 -14.87 2.98 2.48
CA ALA A 28 -14.99 2.30 3.78
C ALA A 28 -15.52 0.87 3.64
N LEU A 29 -16.53 0.66 2.78
CA LEU A 29 -17.10 -0.65 2.52
C LEU A 29 -16.07 -1.59 1.85
N VAL A 30 -15.33 -1.09 0.87
CA VAL A 30 -14.28 -1.88 0.18
C VAL A 30 -13.12 -2.20 1.13
N ALA A 31 -12.72 -1.25 1.98
CA ALA A 31 -11.70 -1.49 3.00
C ALA A 31 -12.13 -2.57 4.01
N LEU A 32 -13.39 -2.53 4.47
CA LEU A 32 -13.95 -3.55 5.36
C LEU A 32 -13.99 -4.93 4.69
N LEU A 33 -14.44 -5.00 3.43
CA LEU A 33 -14.44 -6.25 2.66
C LEU A 33 -13.03 -6.80 2.47
N GLY A 34 -12.07 -5.94 2.11
CA GLY A 34 -10.66 -6.32 1.99
C GLY A 34 -10.09 -6.86 3.30
N LEU A 35 -10.36 -6.19 4.42
CA LEU A 35 -9.94 -6.63 5.75
C LEU A 35 -10.57 -7.97 6.13
N ALA A 36 -11.86 -8.17 5.86
CA ALA A 36 -12.55 -9.43 6.10
C ALA A 36 -11.94 -10.57 5.26
N VAL A 37 -11.66 -10.33 3.98
CA VAL A 37 -11.00 -11.31 3.11
C VAL A 37 -9.59 -11.65 3.61
N VAL A 38 -8.82 -10.66 4.07
CA VAL A 38 -7.49 -10.89 4.64
C VAL A 38 -7.56 -11.71 5.93
N VAL A 39 -8.48 -11.39 6.84
CA VAL A 39 -8.63 -12.10 8.12
C VAL A 39 -9.13 -13.52 7.92
N LEU A 40 -10.18 -13.71 7.10
CA LEU A 40 -10.75 -15.04 6.79
C LEU A 40 -9.79 -15.87 5.92
N GLY A 41 -9.07 -15.21 5.02
CA GLY A 41 -8.11 -15.81 4.09
C GLY A 41 -6.70 -15.98 4.65
N TYR A 42 -6.43 -15.53 5.88
CA TYR A 42 -5.08 -15.48 6.47
C TYR A 42 -4.33 -16.81 6.39
N ARG A 43 -5.03 -17.93 6.66
CA ARG A 43 -4.45 -19.29 6.53
C ARG A 43 -4.05 -19.59 5.09
N LYS A 44 -4.90 -19.27 4.12
CA LYS A 44 -4.65 -19.51 2.68
C LYS A 44 -3.56 -18.60 2.11
N LEU A 45 -3.48 -17.35 2.57
CA LEU A 45 -2.43 -16.39 2.19
C LEU A 45 -1.05 -16.84 2.66
N LEU A 46 -0.98 -17.39 3.88
CA LEU A 46 0.24 -17.92 4.46
C LEU A 46 0.72 -19.18 3.70
N PHE A 47 -0.20 -20.10 3.39
CA PHE A 47 0.10 -21.29 2.57
C PHE A 47 0.56 -20.93 1.15
N SER A 48 -0.06 -19.95 0.50
CA SER A 48 0.32 -19.54 -0.86
C SER A 48 1.68 -18.85 -0.94
N THR A 49 2.14 -18.20 0.15
CA THR A 49 3.36 -17.40 0.18
C THR A 49 4.59 -18.22 0.61
N PHE A 50 4.39 -19.24 1.46
CA PHE A 50 5.49 -20.06 1.96
C PHE A 50 5.81 -21.27 1.09
N ASP A 51 4.85 -21.82 0.35
CA ASP A 51 5.13 -23.02 -0.43
C ASP A 51 4.16 -23.20 -1.62
N ARG A 52 4.49 -22.57 -2.75
CA ARG A 52 3.73 -22.69 -4.00
C ARG A 52 3.70 -24.15 -4.50
N ASP A 53 4.74 -24.92 -4.19
CA ASP A 53 4.88 -26.32 -4.58
C ASP A 53 4.12 -27.28 -3.64
N VAL A 54 4.16 -27.08 -2.31
CA VAL A 54 3.41 -27.94 -1.37
C VAL A 54 1.89 -27.62 -1.35
N ALA A 55 1.48 -26.40 -1.72
CA ALA A 55 0.07 -26.02 -1.81
C ALA A 55 -0.70 -26.75 -2.93
N GLN A 56 -0.04 -27.10 -4.04
CA GLN A 56 -0.65 -27.91 -5.10
C GLN A 56 -0.96 -29.34 -4.63
N VAL A 57 -0.15 -29.87 -3.71
CA VAL A 57 -0.32 -31.22 -3.14
C VAL A 57 -1.41 -31.25 -2.05
N SER A 58 -1.71 -30.12 -1.40
CA SER A 58 -2.72 -29.98 -0.34
C SER A 58 -4.14 -29.59 -0.80
N ASN A 59 -4.45 -29.67 -2.10
CA ASN A 59 -5.80 -29.40 -2.65
C ASN A 59 -6.33 -27.96 -2.40
N VAL A 60 -5.44 -26.99 -2.17
CA VAL A 60 -5.79 -25.57 -2.13
C VAL A 60 -5.60 -25.00 -3.53
N ARG A 61 -6.69 -24.58 -4.16
CA ARG A 61 -6.65 -23.94 -5.50
C ARG A 61 -5.98 -22.57 -5.40
N VAL A 62 -4.65 -22.54 -5.49
CA VAL A 62 -3.82 -21.31 -5.45
C VAL A 62 -4.33 -20.28 -6.46
N SER A 63 -4.76 -20.71 -7.65
CA SER A 63 -5.36 -19.84 -8.68
C SER A 63 -6.64 -19.14 -8.24
N LEU A 64 -7.47 -19.73 -7.37
CA LEU A 64 -8.67 -19.05 -6.84
C LEU A 64 -8.30 -17.98 -5.82
N VAL A 65 -7.29 -18.23 -4.99
CA VAL A 65 -6.82 -17.25 -3.99
C VAL A 65 -6.18 -16.06 -4.70
N GLU A 66 -5.34 -16.32 -5.70
CA GLU A 66 -4.72 -15.29 -6.53
C GLU A 66 -5.79 -14.50 -7.32
N GLY A 67 -6.78 -15.19 -7.90
CA GLY A 67 -7.91 -14.54 -8.56
C GLY A 67 -8.73 -13.63 -7.63
N VAL A 68 -9.07 -14.09 -6.42
CA VAL A 68 -9.80 -13.28 -5.43
C VAL A 68 -8.98 -12.06 -4.99
N LEU A 69 -7.68 -12.23 -4.78
CA LEU A 69 -6.78 -11.11 -4.44
C LEU A 69 -6.70 -10.09 -5.57
N LEU A 70 -6.54 -10.53 -6.82
CA LEU A 70 -6.47 -9.63 -7.98
C LEU A 70 -7.77 -8.86 -8.16
N VAL A 71 -8.92 -9.52 -8.00
CA VAL A 71 -10.24 -8.87 -8.04
C VAL A 71 -10.38 -7.85 -6.90
N MET A 72 -9.97 -8.19 -5.68
CA MET A 72 -10.01 -7.27 -4.53
C MET A 72 -9.10 -6.06 -4.72
N ILE A 73 -7.86 -6.27 -5.18
CA ILE A 73 -6.92 -5.19 -5.49
C ILE A 73 -7.49 -4.29 -6.58
N SER A 74 -8.03 -4.87 -7.65
CA SER A 74 -8.65 -4.12 -8.74
C SER A 74 -9.82 -3.25 -8.25
N LEU A 75 -10.74 -3.83 -7.49
CA LEU A 75 -11.85 -3.10 -6.86
C LEU A 75 -11.36 -1.97 -5.95
N THR A 76 -10.37 -2.25 -5.12
CA THR A 76 -9.77 -1.26 -4.21
C THR A 76 -9.17 -0.09 -4.96
N ILE A 77 -8.39 -0.36 -6.02
CA ILE A 77 -7.79 0.68 -6.87
C ILE A 77 -8.87 1.50 -7.55
N LEU A 78 -9.87 0.87 -8.16
CA LEU A 78 -10.93 1.57 -8.89
C LEU A 78 -11.74 2.52 -8.02
N VAL A 79 -12.09 2.11 -6.80
CA VAL A 79 -12.84 2.95 -5.86
C VAL A 79 -11.98 4.08 -5.32
N THR A 80 -10.73 3.78 -4.96
CA THR A 80 -9.79 4.78 -4.40
C THR A 80 -9.37 5.83 -5.43
N MET A 81 -9.25 5.44 -6.71
CA MET A 81 -8.82 6.32 -7.82
C MET A 81 -9.69 7.56 -7.97
N ARG A 82 -10.99 7.45 -7.67
CA ARG A 82 -11.91 8.59 -7.76
C ARG A 82 -11.67 9.64 -6.68
N VAL A 83 -11.18 9.22 -5.52
CA VAL A 83 -11.03 10.06 -4.33
C VAL A 83 -9.66 10.72 -4.28
N ILE A 84 -8.60 9.94 -4.51
CA ILE A 84 -7.24 10.34 -4.18
C ILE A 84 -6.40 10.70 -5.43
N GLY A 85 -6.79 10.21 -6.61
CA GLY A 85 -6.02 10.37 -7.86
C GLY A 85 -5.05 9.21 -8.12
N THR A 86 -4.69 9.00 -9.39
CA THR A 86 -3.92 7.81 -9.82
C THR A 86 -2.48 7.80 -9.36
N LEU A 87 -1.82 8.97 -9.30
CA LEU A 87 -0.41 9.08 -8.94
C LEU A 87 -0.16 8.70 -7.47
N LEU A 88 -1.04 9.15 -6.59
CA LEU A 88 -0.89 8.86 -5.16
C LEU A 88 -1.16 7.38 -4.87
N ILE A 89 -2.07 6.73 -5.61
CA ILE A 89 -2.33 5.29 -5.44
C ILE A 89 -1.14 4.43 -5.83
N SER A 90 -0.51 4.71 -6.98
CA SER A 90 0.65 3.92 -7.41
C SER A 90 1.82 4.03 -6.42
N ALA A 91 2.02 5.22 -5.83
CA ALA A 91 2.99 5.44 -4.77
C ALA A 91 2.64 4.67 -3.48
N LEU A 92 1.42 4.85 -2.95
CA LEU A 92 0.96 4.22 -1.71
C LEU A 92 0.85 2.70 -1.80
N LEU A 93 0.70 2.13 -3.00
CA LEU A 93 0.67 0.68 -3.18
C LEU A 93 2.08 0.08 -3.07
N VAL A 94 3.09 0.77 -3.59
CA VAL A 94 4.46 0.23 -3.70
C VAL A 94 5.32 0.61 -2.47
N ILE A 95 5.30 1.87 -2.06
CA ILE A 95 6.23 2.43 -1.09
C ILE A 95 6.08 1.82 0.32
N PRO A 96 4.92 1.88 0.98
CA PRO A 96 4.78 1.33 2.33
C PRO A 96 4.90 -0.20 2.36
N ALA A 97 4.52 -0.89 1.28
CA ALA A 97 4.72 -2.32 1.14
C ALA A 97 6.22 -2.67 1.05
N ALA A 98 6.99 -1.91 0.28
CA ALA A 98 8.43 -2.08 0.17
C ALA A 98 9.15 -1.73 1.50
N SER A 99 8.81 -0.60 2.12
CA SER A 99 9.31 -0.19 3.44
C SER A 99 9.05 -1.24 4.52
N ALA A 100 7.84 -1.80 4.57
CA ALA A 100 7.48 -2.84 5.54
C ALA A 100 8.26 -4.15 5.29
N ARG A 101 8.44 -4.52 4.01
CA ARG A 101 9.18 -5.71 3.61
C ARG A 101 10.66 -5.65 3.96
N MET A 102 11.28 -4.47 3.87
CA MET A 102 12.67 -4.29 4.29
C MET A 102 12.86 -4.35 5.81
N THR A 103 11.82 -3.99 6.57
CA THR A 103 11.87 -3.97 8.04
C THR A 103 11.57 -5.34 8.65
N THR A 104 10.77 -6.19 7.98
CA THR A 104 10.28 -7.44 8.55
C THR A 104 10.26 -8.62 7.58
N ASN A 105 10.82 -9.77 7.99
CA ASN A 105 10.77 -11.05 7.25
C ASN A 105 9.52 -11.91 7.55
N SER A 106 8.54 -11.40 8.30
CA SER A 106 7.34 -12.16 8.68
C SER A 106 6.09 -11.57 8.01
N PHE A 107 5.40 -12.40 7.22
CA PHE A 107 4.20 -12.02 6.46
C PHE A 107 3.09 -11.41 7.33
N SER A 108 2.90 -11.96 8.53
CA SER A 108 1.94 -11.46 9.52
C SER A 108 2.21 -10.02 9.94
N ARG A 109 3.49 -9.70 10.18
CA ARG A 109 3.91 -8.34 10.52
C ARG A 109 3.87 -7.42 9.31
N LEU A 110 4.19 -7.91 8.11
CA LEU A 110 4.07 -7.13 6.87
C LEU A 110 2.64 -6.63 6.65
N LEU A 111 1.64 -7.51 6.85
CA LEU A 111 0.21 -7.20 6.72
C LEU A 111 -0.28 -6.09 7.65
N PHE A 112 0.33 -5.93 8.84
CA PHE A 112 -0.02 -4.87 9.79
C PHE A 112 0.85 -3.62 9.60
N VAL A 113 2.16 -3.79 9.43
CA VAL A 113 3.12 -2.69 9.39
C VAL A 113 2.97 -1.85 8.12
N SER A 114 2.67 -2.47 6.98
CA SER A 114 2.48 -1.74 5.71
C SER A 114 1.33 -0.73 5.77
N PRO A 115 0.08 -1.11 6.11
CA PRO A 115 -1.02 -0.15 6.22
C PRO A 115 -0.82 0.86 7.37
N LEU A 116 -0.11 0.49 8.45
CA LEU A 116 0.25 1.43 9.51
C LEU A 116 1.17 2.55 9.00
N ILE A 117 2.24 2.19 8.29
CA ILE A 117 3.16 3.17 7.70
C ILE A 117 2.40 4.09 6.74
N GLY A 118 1.64 3.49 5.80
CA GLY A 118 0.87 4.28 4.82
C GLY A 118 -0.14 5.22 5.47
N SER A 119 -0.84 4.77 6.52
CA SER A 119 -1.82 5.61 7.24
C SER A 119 -1.15 6.78 7.97
N VAL A 120 -0.01 6.54 8.63
CA VAL A 120 0.75 7.58 9.32
C VAL A 120 1.32 8.58 8.31
N THR A 121 1.92 8.12 7.22
CA THR A 121 2.43 8.99 6.14
C THR A 121 1.29 9.84 5.56
N CYS A 122 0.13 9.24 5.26
CA CYS A 122 -1.01 9.99 4.73
C CYS A 122 -1.51 11.04 5.72
N PHE A 123 -1.62 10.71 7.00
CA PHE A 123 -2.10 11.64 8.03
C PHE A 123 -1.14 12.83 8.21
N VAL A 124 0.17 12.56 8.27
CA VAL A 124 1.20 13.59 8.40
C VAL A 124 1.29 14.42 7.12
N GLY A 125 1.31 13.78 5.95
CA GLY A 125 1.38 14.44 4.64
C GLY A 125 0.16 15.31 4.37
N MET A 126 -1.03 14.89 4.77
CA MET A 126 -2.25 15.71 4.70
C MET A 126 -2.16 16.92 5.62
N ASN A 127 -1.74 16.75 6.89
CA ASN A 127 -1.53 17.89 7.80
C ASN A 127 -0.51 18.91 7.27
N LEU A 128 0.56 18.43 6.65
CA LEU A 128 1.60 19.28 6.10
C LEU A 128 1.14 20.01 4.82
N SER A 129 0.36 19.34 3.97
CA SER A 129 -0.27 19.95 2.79
C SER A 129 -1.20 21.10 3.17
N TYR A 130 -1.97 20.97 4.26
CA TYR A 130 -2.81 22.06 4.78
C TYR A 130 -2.01 23.31 5.18
N HIS A 131 -0.77 23.18 5.63
CA HIS A 131 0.06 24.33 6.03
C HIS A 131 0.84 24.95 4.85
N LEU A 132 1.06 24.19 3.79
CA LEU A 132 1.90 24.58 2.65
C LEU A 132 1.09 24.98 1.40
N ASP A 133 -0.24 25.00 1.47
CA ASP A 133 -1.19 25.27 0.36
C ASP A 133 -0.81 24.56 -0.96
N THR A 134 -0.21 23.37 -0.83
CA THR A 134 0.33 22.57 -1.95
C THR A 134 -0.59 21.39 -2.23
N SER A 135 -0.57 20.89 -3.47
CA SER A 135 -1.28 19.66 -3.88
C SER A 135 -1.03 18.51 -2.89
N ALA A 136 -2.09 18.05 -2.23
CA ALA A 136 -2.05 17.00 -1.22
C ALA A 136 -1.38 15.72 -1.73
N SER A 137 -1.66 15.33 -2.98
CA SER A 137 -1.05 14.14 -3.58
C SER A 137 0.46 14.27 -3.74
N ALA A 138 0.96 15.43 -4.17
CA ALA A 138 2.41 15.66 -4.30
C ALA A 138 3.13 15.63 -2.95
N THR A 139 2.56 16.27 -1.92
CA THR A 139 3.15 16.29 -0.57
C THR A 139 3.19 14.90 0.06
N ILE A 140 2.11 14.11 -0.07
CA ILE A 140 2.07 12.76 0.49
C ILE A 140 3.09 11.85 -0.22
N ILE A 141 3.21 11.90 -1.56
CA ILE A 141 4.19 11.10 -2.30
C ILE A 141 5.62 11.43 -1.87
N LEU A 142 5.95 12.72 -1.74
CA LEU A 142 7.27 13.14 -1.31
C LEU A 142 7.57 12.67 0.11
N LEU A 143 6.60 12.76 1.02
CA LEU A 143 6.76 12.31 2.39
C LEU A 143 6.96 10.78 2.45
N ASP A 144 6.20 10.02 1.68
CA ASP A 144 6.33 8.56 1.61
C ASP A 144 7.69 8.16 1.01
N ALA A 145 8.17 8.87 -0.01
CA ALA A 145 9.49 8.67 -0.57
C ALA A 145 10.61 8.95 0.46
N ILE A 146 10.47 10.00 1.28
CA ILE A 146 11.42 10.27 2.37
C ILE A 146 11.40 9.13 3.40
N VAL A 147 10.21 8.70 3.82
CA VAL A 147 10.06 7.57 4.76
C VAL A 147 10.68 6.31 4.18
N PHE A 148 10.48 6.02 2.89
CA PHE A 148 11.11 4.90 2.20
C PHE A 148 12.63 4.98 2.22
N VAL A 149 13.21 6.13 1.90
CA VAL A 149 14.67 6.33 1.90
C VAL A 149 15.23 6.13 3.31
N VAL A 150 14.56 6.65 4.34
CA VAL A 150 14.97 6.48 5.74
C VAL A 150 14.91 5.00 6.13
N VAL A 151 13.80 4.32 5.83
CA VAL A 151 13.65 2.88 6.12
C VAL A 151 14.68 2.05 5.35
N TYR A 152 14.93 2.36 4.08
CA TYR A 152 15.95 1.72 3.25
C TYR A 152 17.35 1.88 3.85
N ALA A 153 17.70 3.10 4.27
CA ALA A 153 19.00 3.39 4.87
C ALA A 153 19.21 2.62 6.19
N VAL A 154 18.19 2.60 7.06
CA VAL A 154 18.21 1.89 8.35
C VAL A 154 18.20 0.37 8.18
N ALA A 155 17.37 -0.15 7.29
CA ALA A 155 17.32 -1.58 6.98
C ALA A 155 18.62 -2.06 6.30
N GLY A 156 19.19 -1.24 5.41
CA GLY A 156 20.47 -1.50 4.75
C GLY A 156 21.65 -1.55 5.73
N THR A 157 21.69 -0.68 6.75
CA THR A 157 22.70 -0.74 7.82
C THR A 157 22.54 -1.98 8.71
N ARG A 158 21.30 -2.39 9.00
CA ARG A 158 21.02 -3.60 9.79
C ARG A 158 21.46 -4.89 9.09
N ASN A 159 21.34 -4.96 7.76
CA ASN A 159 21.77 -6.13 7.00
C ASN A 159 23.30 -6.26 6.92
N ARG A 160 24.02 -5.13 6.89
CA ARG A 160 25.50 -5.10 6.97
C ARG A 160 26.03 -5.58 8.33
N MET A 161 25.36 -5.25 9.43
CA MET A 161 25.77 -5.72 10.77
C MET A 161 25.60 -7.24 10.96
N LYS A 162 24.59 -7.86 10.34
CA LYS A 162 24.42 -9.33 10.39
C LYS A 162 25.50 -10.11 9.61
N MET A 163 26.07 -9.53 8.55
CA MET A 163 27.18 -10.15 7.83
C MET A 163 28.52 -9.98 8.56
N ALA A 164 28.70 -8.89 9.32
CA ALA A 164 29.92 -8.68 10.10
C ALA A 164 30.07 -9.68 11.27
N SER A 165 28.97 -10.23 11.81
CA SER A 165 29.05 -11.21 12.90
C SER A 165 29.27 -12.66 12.44
N LEU A 166 29.30 -12.92 11.13
CA LEU A 166 29.57 -14.24 10.56
C LEU A 166 31.00 -14.40 10.04
N GLY A 167 31.81 -13.34 10.08
CA GLY A 167 33.23 -13.39 9.72
C GLY A 167 34.16 -13.79 10.86
N HIS A 168 33.62 -14.18 12.03
CA HIS A 168 34.40 -14.45 13.24
C HIS A 168 34.15 -15.85 13.85
N LEU A 169 33.53 -16.75 13.09
CA LEU A 169 33.45 -18.19 13.36
C LEU A 169 34.17 -18.96 12.25
#